data_AF-A0A6B3I9J0-F1
#
_entry.id   AF-A0A6B3I9J0-F1
#
_cell.length_a   1.000
_cell.length_b   1.000
_cell.length_c   1.000
_cell.angle_alpha   90.00
_cell.angle_beta   90.00
_cell.angle_gamma   90.00
#
_symmetry.space_group_name_H-M   'P 1'
#
loop_
_entity.id
_entity.type
_entity.pdbx_description
1 polymer ?
#
loop_
_entity_poly.entity_id
_entity_poly.type
_entity_poly.pdbx_seq_one_letter_code
_entity_poly.pdbx_strand_id
1 'polypeptide(L)'
;LQLGHPQIRTGHNDIVLDHPGPVLTYSLPTDSTVQANVWVARGESANTDQSQESEPLTVSEELPAELAQGWPRLELTSDHGGVGDAATLRSLARAELARQRRPEVIPELTVRLDGRI
;
A
#
# COMPACT_ATOMS: atom_id res chain seq x y z
N LEU A 1 -2.97 -41.29 -6.18
CA LEU A 1 -3.45 -39.92 -5.85
C LEU A 1 -2.56 -38.93 -6.56
N GLN A 2 -3.06 -38.27 -7.61
CA GLN A 2 -2.31 -37.26 -8.35
C GLN A 2 -2.87 -35.90 -7.92
N LEU A 3 -2.17 -35.24 -6.99
CA LEU A 3 -2.55 -33.92 -6.48
C LEU A 3 -1.94 -32.87 -7.42
N GLY A 4 -2.70 -32.48 -8.46
CA GLY A 4 -2.38 -31.28 -9.23
C GLY A 4 -2.83 -30.04 -8.46
N HIS A 5 -1.92 -29.12 -8.17
CA HIS A 5 -2.24 -27.80 -7.61
C HIS A 5 -2.39 -26.79 -8.76
N PRO A 6 -3.25 -25.76 -8.63
CA PRO A 6 -3.36 -24.72 -9.64
C PRO A 6 -2.09 -23.86 -9.67
N GLN A 7 -1.48 -23.75 -10.85
CA GLN A 7 -0.44 -22.77 -11.11
C GLN A 7 -1.11 -21.50 -11.62
N ILE A 8 -1.12 -20.44 -10.82
CA ILE A 8 -1.52 -19.11 -11.28
C ILE A 8 -0.35 -18.56 -12.11
N ARG A 9 -0.51 -18.56 -13.43
CA ARG A 9 0.42 -17.89 -14.35
C ARG A 9 -0.10 -16.49 -14.61
N THR A 10 0.45 -15.50 -13.93
CA THR A 10 0.24 -14.09 -14.27
C THR A 10 1.04 -13.79 -15.53
N GLY A 11 0.36 -13.67 -16.68
CA GLY A 11 0.97 -13.09 -17.87
C GLY A 11 1.07 -11.58 -17.68
N HIS A 12 2.27 -11.08 -17.40
CA HIS A 12 2.58 -9.67 -17.56
C HIS A 12 3.06 -9.50 -19.00
N ASN A 13 2.20 -8.98 -19.88
CA ASN A 13 2.68 -8.45 -21.15
C ASN A 13 3.03 -6.99 -20.89
N ASP A 14 4.32 -6.69 -20.94
CA ASP A 14 4.79 -5.31 -21.07
C ASP A 14 4.23 -4.75 -22.37
N ILE A 15 3.22 -3.89 -22.29
CA ILE A 15 2.78 -3.10 -23.44
C ILE A 15 3.79 -1.95 -23.56
N VAL A 16 4.88 -2.21 -24.28
CA VAL A 16 5.83 -1.15 -24.62
C VAL A 16 5.24 -0.34 -25.75
N LEU A 17 4.73 0.85 -25.41
CA LEU A 17 4.30 1.84 -26.40
C LEU A 17 5.56 2.57 -26.89
N ASP A 18 6.24 2.01 -27.89
CA ASP A 18 7.48 2.60 -28.44
C ASP A 18 7.20 3.95 -29.12
N HIS A 19 5.99 4.10 -29.67
CA HIS A 19 5.51 5.29 -30.36
C HIS A 19 4.02 5.50 -30.08
N PRO A 20 3.64 5.97 -28.87
CA PRO A 20 2.26 6.35 -28.63
C PRO A 20 1.92 7.47 -29.62
N GLY A 21 0.80 7.36 -30.34
CA GLY A 21 0.34 8.48 -31.15
C GLY A 21 -0.04 9.68 -30.27
N PRO A 22 -0.46 10.80 -30.86
CA PRO A 22 -0.64 12.05 -30.13
C PRO A 22 -1.59 11.89 -28.93
N VAL A 23 -1.22 12.52 -27.82
CA VAL A 23 -2.09 12.63 -26.63
C VAL A 23 -3.33 13.43 -27.02
N LEU A 24 -4.50 12.83 -26.84
CA LEU A 24 -5.79 13.46 -27.09
C LEU A 24 -6.27 14.20 -25.83
N THR A 25 -6.15 13.56 -24.68
CA THR A 25 -6.51 14.12 -23.37
C THR A 25 -5.58 13.57 -22.29
N TYR A 26 -5.41 14.35 -21.21
CA TYR A 26 -4.76 13.89 -19.99
C TYR A 26 -5.53 14.39 -18.77
N SER A 27 -5.49 13.61 -17.70
CA SER A 27 -6.02 13.96 -16.38
C SER A 27 -5.08 13.43 -15.30
N LEU A 28 -4.93 14.17 -14.21
CA LEU A 28 -4.12 13.78 -13.04
C LEU A 28 -5.01 13.81 -11.78
N PRO A 29 -6.08 12.98 -11.72
CA PRO A 29 -6.88 12.87 -10.52
C PRO A 29 -6.01 12.45 -9.34
N THR A 30 -6.37 12.98 -8.18
CA THR A 30 -5.66 12.73 -6.92
C THR A 30 -6.59 11.96 -5.99
N ASP A 31 -6.15 10.79 -5.55
CA ASP A 31 -6.84 9.98 -4.55
C ASP A 31 -6.18 10.18 -3.18
N SER A 32 -6.93 10.79 -2.26
CA SER A 32 -6.47 11.02 -0.89
C SER A 32 -6.96 9.95 0.09
N THR A 33 -7.73 8.95 -0.36
CA THR A 33 -8.23 7.87 0.50
C THR A 33 -7.11 6.97 1.01
N VAL A 34 -5.99 6.93 0.29
CA VAL A 34 -4.78 6.20 0.66
C VAL A 34 -3.84 7.01 1.56
N GLN A 35 -4.14 8.28 1.86
CA GLN A 35 -3.26 9.14 2.63
C GLN A 35 -3.34 8.85 4.14
N ALA A 36 -2.19 8.80 4.81
CA ALA A 36 -2.09 8.67 6.26
C ALA A 36 -1.05 9.63 6.88
N ASN A 37 -1.33 10.08 8.11
CA ASN A 37 -0.36 10.75 8.99
C ASN A 37 -0.10 9.98 10.30
N VAL A 38 -0.83 8.88 10.50
CA VAL A 38 -0.59 7.88 11.53
C VAL A 38 -0.69 6.49 10.90
N TRP A 39 0.25 5.62 11.23
CA TRP A 39 0.24 4.22 10.81
C TRP A 39 0.28 3.29 12.00
N VAL A 40 -0.65 2.34 12.06
CA VAL A 40 -0.70 1.29 13.08
C VAL A 40 -0.33 -0.04 12.43
N ALA A 41 0.76 -0.65 12.86
CA ALA A 41 1.16 -1.97 12.39
C ALA A 41 0.90 -3.02 13.48
N ARG A 42 0.26 -4.12 13.10
CA ARG A 42 -0.04 -5.28 13.96
C ARG A 42 0.73 -6.50 13.48
N GLY A 43 1.54 -7.07 14.36
CA GLY A 43 2.36 -8.25 14.14
C GLY A 43 1.73 -9.50 14.72
N GLU A 44 2.57 -10.53 14.88
CA GLU A 44 2.18 -11.76 15.53
C GLU A 44 2.01 -11.56 17.05
N SER A 45 1.11 -12.34 17.64
CA SER A 45 0.97 -12.36 19.09
C SER A 45 2.21 -12.98 19.72
N ALA A 46 2.64 -12.45 20.87
CA ALA A 46 3.65 -13.09 21.69
C ALA A 46 3.10 -14.30 22.49
N ASN A 47 1.80 -14.58 22.39
CA ASN A 47 1.16 -15.66 23.12
C ASN A 47 1.56 -17.03 22.55
N THR A 48 2.17 -17.85 23.40
CA THR A 48 2.53 -19.24 23.09
C THR A 48 1.52 -20.26 23.64
N ASP A 49 0.52 -19.83 24.40
CA ASP A 49 -0.52 -20.66 25.04
C ASP A 49 -1.93 -20.29 24.57
N GLN A 50 -2.53 -21.16 23.78
CA GLN A 50 -3.86 -20.95 23.19
C GLN A 50 -5.02 -20.95 24.20
N SER A 51 -4.76 -21.28 25.48
CA SER A 51 -5.77 -21.20 26.55
C SER A 51 -5.88 -19.81 27.19
N GLN A 52 -4.95 -18.91 26.89
CA GLN A 52 -4.91 -17.54 27.39
C GLN A 52 -5.40 -16.53 26.33
N GLU A 53 -5.89 -15.38 26.79
CA GLU A 53 -6.22 -14.27 25.92
C GLU A 53 -4.98 -13.79 25.15
N SER A 54 -5.15 -13.51 23.86
CA SER A 54 -4.06 -13.23 22.92
C SER A 54 -4.31 -11.92 22.22
N GLU A 55 -3.37 -10.99 22.32
CA GLU A 55 -3.38 -9.74 21.58
C GLU A 55 -2.19 -9.68 20.60
N PRO A 56 -2.38 -9.13 19.39
CA PRO A 56 -1.28 -8.96 18.45
C PRO A 56 -0.30 -7.91 18.97
N LEU A 57 0.99 -8.14 18.73
CA LEU A 57 2.00 -7.10 18.94
C LEU A 57 1.64 -5.88 18.08
N THR A 58 1.38 -4.73 18.69
CA THR A 58 0.94 -3.53 17.98
C THR A 58 1.91 -2.38 18.20
N VAL A 59 2.27 -1.68 17.13
CA VAL A 59 3.09 -0.46 17.17
C VAL A 59 2.45 0.64 16.34
N SER A 60 2.72 1.88 16.69
CA SER A 60 2.26 3.05 15.93
C SER A 60 3.44 3.97 15.57
N GLU A 61 3.35 4.58 14.40
CA GLU A 61 4.24 5.62 13.91
C GLU A 61 3.40 6.79 13.41
N GLU A 62 3.87 8.01 13.59
CA GLU A 62 3.09 9.22 13.29
C GLU A 62 3.95 10.35 12.70
N LEU A 63 3.30 11.30 12.04
CA LEU A 63 3.89 12.55 11.55
C LEU A 63 3.54 13.68 12.52
N PRO A 64 4.31 13.87 13.62
CA PRO A 64 3.92 14.78 14.71
C PRO A 64 3.81 16.23 14.25
N ALA A 65 4.59 16.64 13.25
CA ALA A 65 4.51 17.98 12.69
C ALA A 65 3.15 18.27 12.02
N GLU A 66 2.54 17.28 11.37
CA GLU A 66 1.24 17.45 10.69
C GLU A 66 0.11 17.49 11.72
N LEU A 67 0.16 16.61 12.73
CA LEU A 67 -0.78 16.63 13.85
C LEU A 67 -0.70 17.96 14.63
N ALA A 68 0.51 18.45 14.91
CA ALA A 68 0.72 19.74 15.59
C ALA A 68 0.24 20.95 14.78
N GLN A 69 0.21 20.85 13.45
CA GLN A 69 -0.35 21.88 12.55
C GLN A 69 -1.88 21.86 12.49
N GLY A 70 -2.54 20.93 13.20
CA GLY A 70 -3.99 20.82 13.24
C GLY A 70 -4.59 20.03 12.08
N TRP A 71 -3.78 19.26 11.34
CA TRP A 71 -4.32 18.31 10.37
C TRP A 71 -5.13 17.23 11.10
N PRO A 72 -6.25 16.76 10.51
CA PRO A 72 -7.01 15.65 11.09
C PRO A 72 -6.13 14.40 11.17
N ARG A 73 -6.39 13.56 12.17
CA ARG A 73 -5.76 12.23 12.24
C ARG A 73 -6.29 11.35 11.12
N LEU A 74 -5.42 11.01 10.18
CA LEU A 74 -5.64 10.06 9.10
C LEU A 74 -4.87 8.80 9.44
N GLU A 75 -5.57 7.84 10.05
CA GLU A 75 -4.98 6.60 10.53
C GLU A 75 -5.27 5.46 9.55
N LEU A 76 -4.22 4.71 9.21
CA LEU A 76 -4.31 3.46 8.48
C LEU A 76 -3.61 2.34 9.26
N THR A 77 -4.04 1.10 9.00
CA THR A 77 -3.59 -0.08 9.72
C THR A 77 -3.08 -1.14 8.76
N SER A 78 -2.00 -1.84 9.12
CA SER A 78 -1.49 -3.02 8.42
C SER A 78 -1.26 -4.20 9.34
N ASP A 79 -1.45 -5.40 8.79
CA ASP A 79 -1.23 -6.67 9.48
C ASP A 79 -0.03 -7.40 8.87
N HIS A 80 0.91 -7.83 9.72
CA HIS A 80 2.15 -8.49 9.36
C HIS A 80 2.31 -9.82 10.12
N GLY A 81 1.70 -10.87 9.60
CA GLY A 81 1.87 -12.22 10.13
C GLY A 81 3.34 -12.69 10.05
N GLY A 82 3.80 -13.42 11.06
CA GLY A 82 5.20 -13.88 11.16
C GLY A 82 6.17 -12.87 11.77
N VAL A 83 5.74 -11.62 12.01
CA VAL A 83 6.59 -10.58 12.62
C VAL A 83 6.30 -10.52 14.12
N GLY A 84 7.15 -11.16 14.92
CA GLY A 84 7.07 -11.17 16.38
C GLY A 84 7.94 -10.10 17.08
N ASP A 85 8.63 -9.24 16.33
CA ASP A 85 9.54 -8.25 16.90
C ASP A 85 9.11 -6.80 16.59
N ALA A 86 9.15 -5.95 17.63
CA ALA A 86 8.65 -4.58 17.54
C ALA A 86 9.54 -3.66 16.70
N ALA A 87 10.82 -3.99 16.53
CA ALA A 87 11.75 -3.15 15.77
C ALA A 87 11.49 -3.26 14.27
N THR A 88 11.33 -4.48 13.75
CA THR A 88 10.91 -4.76 12.38
C THR A 88 9.52 -4.20 12.14
N LEU A 89 8.58 -4.40 13.06
CA LEU A 89 7.21 -3.88 12.90
C LEU A 89 7.17 -2.34 12.82
N ARG A 90 7.98 -1.63 13.62
CA ARG A 90 8.14 -0.16 13.49
C ARG A 90 8.80 0.24 12.18
N SER A 91 9.81 -0.51 11.72
CA SER A 91 10.46 -0.24 10.43
C SER A 91 9.45 -0.33 9.27
N LEU A 92 8.58 -1.35 9.30
CA LEU A 92 7.50 -1.53 8.34
C LEU A 92 6.49 -0.38 8.44
N ALA A 93 6.02 -0.04 9.65
CA ALA A 93 5.11 1.08 9.86
C ALA A 93 5.65 2.41 9.32
N ARG A 94 6.96 2.69 9.51
CA ARG A 94 7.62 3.87 8.94
C ARG A 94 7.66 3.84 7.42
N ALA A 95 7.95 2.67 6.84
CA ALA A 95 8.02 2.51 5.40
C ALA A 95 6.65 2.65 4.72
N GLU A 96 5.59 2.17 5.36
CA GLU A 96 4.22 2.43 4.95
C GLU A 96 3.91 3.93 5.10
N LEU A 97 4.00 4.50 6.31
CA LEU A 97 3.70 5.91 6.54
C LEU A 97 4.43 6.86 5.57
N ALA A 98 5.68 6.56 5.21
CA ALA A 98 6.43 7.31 4.21
C ALA A 98 5.83 7.22 2.78
N ARG A 99 5.33 6.03 2.38
CA ARG A 99 4.64 5.82 1.10
C ARG A 99 3.28 6.51 1.05
N GLN A 100 2.49 6.41 2.12
CA GLN A 100 1.13 6.95 2.18
C GLN A 100 1.04 8.38 2.70
N ARG A 101 2.18 9.09 2.87
CA ARG A 101 2.18 10.46 3.38
C ARG A 101 1.45 11.45 2.47
N ARG A 102 1.46 11.20 1.15
CA ARG A 102 0.86 12.08 0.14
C ARG A 102 -0.29 11.37 -0.56
N PRO A 103 -1.30 12.12 -1.01
CA PRO A 103 -2.29 11.58 -1.93
C PRO A 103 -1.64 10.95 -3.15
N GLU A 104 -2.21 9.86 -3.63
CA GLU A 104 -1.75 9.19 -4.83
C GLU A 104 -2.30 9.91 -6.05
N VAL A 105 -1.42 10.20 -7.02
CA VAL A 105 -1.84 10.72 -8.32
C VAL A 105 -2.01 9.52 -9.23
N ILE A 106 -3.17 9.43 -9.90
CA ILE A 106 -3.50 8.33 -10.82
C ILE A 106 -3.53 8.91 -12.23
N PRO A 107 -2.43 8.88 -13.01
CA PRO A 107 -2.39 9.51 -14.31
C PRO A 107 -3.31 8.80 -15.30
N GLU A 108 -4.14 9.58 -15.98
CA GLU A 108 -5.00 9.11 -17.07
C GLU A 108 -4.58 9.80 -18.37
N LEU A 109 -4.29 9.02 -19.41
CA LEU A 109 -3.95 9.53 -20.74
C LEU A 109 -4.76 8.81 -21.80
N THR A 110 -5.39 9.57 -22.68
CA THR A 110 -5.95 9.04 -23.92
C THR A 110 -4.99 9.34 -25.06
N VAL A 111 -4.56 8.32 -25.78
CA VAL A 111 -3.68 8.44 -26.95
C VAL A 111 -4.36 7.90 -28.19
N ARG A 112 -4.06 8.48 -29.34
CA ARG A 112 -4.47 7.89 -30.63
C ARG A 112 -3.52 6.76 -31.00
N LEU A 113 -4.02 5.53 -31.17
CA LEU A 113 -3.16 4.36 -31.45
C LEU A 113 -2.97 4.04 -32.94
N ASP A 114 -3.73 4.66 -33.85
CA ASP A 114 -3.65 4.39 -35.28
C ASP A 114 -3.52 5.66 -36.13
N GLY A 115 -2.54 5.63 -37.05
CA GLY A 115 -2.35 6.61 -38.12
C GLY A 115 -3.26 6.42 -39.34
N ARG A 116 -4.35 5.65 -39.23
CA ARG A 116 -5.36 5.49 -40.28
C ARG A 116 -6.60 6.35 -39.98
N ILE A 117 -7.14 6.95 -41.04
CA ILE A 117 -8.41 7.68 -41.10
C ILE A 117 -9.49 6.69 -41.50
#